data_AF-A0A955X770-F1
#
_entry.id   AF-A0A955X770-F1
#
_cell.length_a   1.000
_cell.length_b   1.000
_cell.length_c   1.000
_cell.angle_alpha   90.00
_cell.angle_beta   90.00
_cell.angle_gamma   90.00
#
_symmetry.space_group_name_H-M   'P 1'
#
loop_
_entity.id
_entity.type
_entity.pdbx_description
1 polymer ?
#
loop_
_entity_poly.entity_id
_entity_poly.type
_entity_poly.pdbx_seq_one_letter_code
_entity_poly.pdbx_strand_id
1 'polypeptide(L)'
;MSQIQGPHFERLTAIAGSVSGRLIAIGGRRDAEGVTNSRVHFFEGKKLKPSAALELAAPVAALAFLADDVLAMATPHGHVMGADVSGEVPKATFGFTLDAAALALTRDVEGQRLFAATEDGKLLAFAFQGGQLSTLAIHTLSPRPLRAVAFDSITETLAAAGDEGVVFCVKAGASGGEPRRMPCGQGGVFSLAFTGDGRIAAGCGDGSIRLCFLDGAVDEEDRSGDDAHRGAVHALVLGPELLDEAGRPRPRRLFSAGADGTLASWFIDGRRKPKQIALGSTMLSGAIWVAPGGRAKPEEAGGRIAVSTDDRRLVVITLGEKSEPGETIEVGSAFEGLAAMLQARAPQARLQAVEAAAQQREDEARELLERALGQDGAPEVRQKAAEALGEGLRRRSRPALRAALSDPKAPVRAAALAALT
;
A
#
# COMPACT_ATOMS: atom_id res chain seq x y z
N MET A 1 8.39 -5.20 -18.36
CA MET A 1 7.49 -4.44 -17.48
C MET A 1 6.81 -3.39 -18.33
N SER A 2 5.49 -3.40 -18.38
CA SER A 2 4.71 -2.30 -18.96
C SER A 2 4.53 -1.23 -17.87
N GLN A 3 4.68 0.05 -18.24
CA GLN A 3 4.63 1.17 -17.29
C GLN A 3 3.43 2.06 -17.63
N ILE A 4 2.59 2.32 -16.64
CA ILE A 4 1.43 3.21 -16.68
C ILE A 4 1.71 4.38 -15.74
N GLN A 5 1.28 5.58 -16.10
CA GLN A 5 1.43 6.75 -15.23
C GLN A 5 0.21 6.87 -14.31
N GLY A 6 0.44 6.87 -13.00
CA GLY A 6 -0.58 7.06 -11.97
C GLY A 6 -0.77 8.53 -11.58
N PRO A 7 -1.92 8.88 -10.96
CA PRO A 7 -2.24 10.24 -10.54
C PRO A 7 -1.70 10.62 -9.16
N HIS A 8 -1.08 9.69 -8.44
CA HIS A 8 -0.71 9.85 -7.03
C HIS A 8 0.66 10.50 -6.83
N PHE A 9 0.78 11.32 -5.79
CA PHE A 9 2.04 11.92 -5.33
C PHE A 9 2.53 11.30 -4.02
N GLU A 10 1.70 10.47 -3.40
CA GLU A 10 1.92 9.84 -2.11
C GLU A 10 3.01 8.76 -2.18
N ARG A 11 3.84 8.70 -1.13
CA ARG A 11 4.52 7.46 -0.74
C ARG A 11 3.47 6.49 -0.25
N LEU A 12 3.33 5.36 -0.93
CA LEU A 12 2.23 4.45 -0.68
C LEU A 12 2.55 3.64 0.56
N THR A 13 1.70 3.74 1.58
CA THR A 13 1.83 3.00 2.85
C THR A 13 0.68 2.04 3.10
N ALA A 14 -0.41 2.18 2.35
CA ALA A 14 -1.57 1.33 2.48
C ALA A 14 -2.14 0.94 1.11
N ILE A 15 -2.64 -0.29 1.04
CA ILE A 15 -3.25 -0.86 -0.15
C ILE A 15 -4.39 -1.80 0.26
N ALA A 16 -5.50 -1.78 -0.48
CA ALA A 16 -6.63 -2.68 -0.28
C ALA A 16 -7.28 -3.07 -1.60
N GLY A 17 -7.74 -4.32 -1.69
CA GLY A 17 -8.50 -4.84 -2.83
C GLY A 17 -9.97 -4.98 -2.50
N SER A 18 -10.84 -4.65 -3.44
CA SER A 18 -12.27 -4.93 -3.29
C SER A 18 -12.53 -6.43 -3.32
N VAL A 19 -13.68 -6.86 -2.78
CA VAL A 19 -14.01 -8.28 -2.60
C VAL A 19 -13.96 -9.06 -3.91
N SER A 20 -14.51 -8.50 -5.00
CA SER A 20 -14.49 -9.13 -6.33
C SER A 20 -13.19 -8.90 -7.11
N GLY A 21 -12.22 -8.17 -6.55
CA GLY A 21 -11.02 -7.73 -7.27
C GLY A 21 -11.29 -6.66 -8.32
N ARG A 22 -12.49 -6.04 -8.32
CA ARG A 22 -12.86 -4.98 -9.26
C ARG A 22 -12.05 -3.71 -9.02
N LEU A 23 -11.78 -3.35 -7.77
CA LEU A 23 -11.05 -2.14 -7.42
C LEU A 23 -9.78 -2.46 -6.62
N ILE A 24 -8.76 -1.64 -6.83
CA ILE A 24 -7.59 -1.51 -5.97
C ILE A 24 -7.59 -0.09 -5.43
N ALA A 25 -7.53 0.06 -4.11
CA ALA A 25 -7.33 1.34 -3.44
C ALA A 25 -5.89 1.43 -2.94
N ILE A 26 -5.21 2.55 -3.20
CA ILE A 26 -3.90 2.87 -2.64
C ILE A 26 -3.97 4.20 -1.91
N GLY A 27 -3.22 4.33 -0.83
CA GLY A 27 -3.08 5.58 -0.09
C GLY A 27 -1.74 5.63 0.62
N GLY A 28 -1.41 6.80 1.15
CA GLY A 28 -0.30 6.87 2.07
C GLY A 28 0.00 8.26 2.58
N ARG A 29 1.25 8.68 2.49
CA ARG A 29 1.72 9.96 3.02
C ARG A 29 2.43 10.80 1.97
N ARG A 30 2.30 12.11 2.09
CA ARG A 30 3.16 13.07 1.40
C ARG A 30 4.33 13.41 2.31
N ASP A 31 5.53 13.49 1.76
CA ASP A 31 6.79 13.65 2.50
C ASP A 31 7.34 15.08 2.45
N ALA A 32 6.53 16.02 1.97
CA ALA A 32 6.84 17.45 2.00
C ALA A 32 6.52 18.07 3.38
N GLU A 33 7.40 18.94 3.86
CA GLU A 33 7.23 19.63 5.14
C GLU A 33 5.93 20.45 5.18
N GLY A 34 5.15 20.28 6.25
CA GLY A 34 3.88 20.97 6.46
C GLY A 34 2.74 20.51 5.54
N VAL A 35 2.92 19.44 4.76
CA VAL A 35 1.85 18.81 3.99
C VAL A 35 1.28 17.64 4.80
N THR A 36 0.05 17.80 5.27
CA THR A 36 -0.65 16.76 6.05
C THR A 36 -1.74 16.06 5.26
N ASN A 37 -2.25 16.69 4.21
CA ASN A 37 -3.29 16.09 3.37
C ASN A 37 -2.72 14.95 2.52
N SER A 38 -3.61 14.02 2.16
CA SER A 38 -3.31 12.88 1.31
C SER A 38 -4.55 12.53 0.49
N ARG A 39 -4.38 11.71 -0.54
CA ARG A 39 -5.50 11.08 -1.25
C ARG A 39 -5.46 9.58 -1.12
N VAL A 40 -6.64 8.98 -1.21
CA VAL A 40 -6.80 7.57 -1.58
C VAL A 40 -7.19 7.53 -3.05
N HIS A 41 -6.44 6.77 -3.84
CA HIS A 41 -6.66 6.62 -5.28
C HIS A 41 -7.20 5.23 -5.59
N PHE A 42 -8.16 5.18 -6.53
CA PHE A 42 -8.84 3.97 -6.93
C PHE A 42 -8.48 3.60 -8.37
N PHE A 43 -8.20 2.32 -8.59
CA PHE A 43 -7.87 1.77 -9.89
C PHE A 43 -8.77 0.58 -10.21
N GLU A 44 -9.15 0.43 -11.48
CA GLU A 44 -9.75 -0.81 -11.99
C GLU A 44 -8.75 -1.97 -11.83
N GLY A 45 -9.12 -3.06 -11.15
CA GLY A 45 -8.19 -4.15 -10.82
C GLY A 45 -7.58 -4.88 -12.03
N LYS A 46 -8.29 -4.94 -13.17
CA LYS A 46 -7.79 -5.60 -14.39
C LYS A 46 -6.97 -4.66 -15.30
N LYS A 47 -7.49 -3.48 -15.59
CA LYS A 47 -6.85 -2.54 -16.54
C LYS A 47 -5.91 -1.54 -15.88
N LEU A 48 -5.94 -1.44 -14.55
CA LEU A 48 -5.20 -0.46 -13.76
C LEU A 48 -5.45 0.97 -14.23
N LYS A 49 -6.67 1.23 -14.72
CA LYS A 49 -7.11 2.57 -15.09
C LYS A 49 -7.52 3.30 -13.81
N PRO A 50 -7.03 4.52 -13.55
CA PRO A 50 -7.53 5.35 -12.45
C PRO A 50 -9.03 5.62 -12.63
N SER A 51 -9.82 5.37 -11.59
CA SER A 51 -11.28 5.53 -11.62
C SER A 51 -11.75 6.72 -10.79
N ALA A 52 -11.16 6.94 -9.62
CA ALA A 52 -11.53 8.01 -8.70
C ALA A 52 -10.40 8.32 -7.71
N ALA A 53 -10.54 9.42 -6.98
CA ALA A 53 -9.71 9.73 -5.81
C ALA A 53 -10.55 10.40 -4.71
N LEU A 54 -10.17 10.18 -3.46
CA LEU A 54 -10.79 10.79 -2.28
C LEU A 54 -9.73 11.59 -1.51
N GLU A 55 -10.00 12.87 -1.28
CA GLU A 55 -9.15 13.77 -0.50
C GLU A 55 -9.33 13.54 1.00
N LEU A 56 -8.22 13.56 1.73
CA LEU A 56 -8.16 13.40 3.18
C LEU A 56 -7.26 14.49 3.78
N ALA A 57 -7.63 14.97 4.96
CA ALA A 57 -6.85 15.99 5.69
C ALA A 57 -5.59 15.42 6.38
N ALA A 58 -5.44 14.10 6.39
CA ALA A 58 -4.37 13.36 7.05
C ALA A 58 -3.85 12.21 6.15
N PRO A 59 -2.64 11.68 6.42
CA PRO A 59 -2.15 10.49 5.75
C PRO A 59 -3.01 9.25 6.02
N VAL A 60 -2.81 8.22 5.20
CA VAL A 60 -3.50 6.93 5.31
C VAL A 60 -2.59 5.90 5.97
N ALA A 61 -3.00 5.38 7.12
CA ALA A 61 -2.29 4.34 7.85
C ALA A 61 -2.72 2.93 7.40
N ALA A 62 -4.02 2.70 7.21
CA ALA A 62 -4.55 1.40 6.81
C ALA A 62 -5.82 1.54 5.95
N LEU A 63 -6.06 0.55 5.10
CA LEU A 63 -7.19 0.46 4.19
C LEU A 63 -7.83 -0.93 4.28
N ALA A 64 -9.16 -1.01 4.23
CA ALA A 64 -9.88 -2.27 4.08
C ALA A 64 -11.23 -2.04 3.39
N PHE A 65 -11.51 -2.80 2.32
CA PHE A 65 -12.86 -2.82 1.74
C PHE A 65 -13.78 -3.67 2.61
N LEU A 66 -14.89 -3.11 3.08
CA LEU A 66 -15.99 -3.81 3.75
C LEU A 66 -16.88 -4.51 2.72
N ALA A 67 -17.19 -3.83 1.61
CA ALA A 67 -17.89 -4.38 0.46
C ALA A 67 -17.17 -3.93 -0.82
N ASP A 68 -17.64 -4.36 -1.99
CA ASP A 68 -17.01 -3.94 -3.26
C ASP A 68 -17.01 -2.43 -3.50
N ASP A 69 -17.94 -1.73 -2.86
CA ASP A 69 -18.17 -0.30 -2.99
C ASP A 69 -17.99 0.45 -1.66
N VAL A 70 -17.61 -0.21 -0.57
CA VAL A 70 -17.46 0.43 0.75
C VAL A 70 -16.05 0.25 1.26
N LEU A 71 -15.28 1.35 1.34
CA LEU A 71 -13.91 1.37 1.83
C LEU A 71 -13.85 1.97 3.24
N ALA A 72 -13.19 1.29 4.17
CA ALA A 72 -12.76 1.84 5.45
C ALA A 72 -11.29 2.28 5.37
N MET A 73 -10.99 3.44 5.96
CA MET A 73 -9.69 4.10 5.92
C MET A 73 -9.32 4.54 7.34
N ALA A 74 -8.14 4.20 7.81
CA ALA A 74 -7.61 4.69 9.07
C ALA A 74 -6.49 5.71 8.85
N THR A 75 -6.44 6.71 9.70
CA THR A 75 -5.38 7.73 9.74
C THR A 75 -4.44 7.50 10.92
N PRO A 76 -3.21 8.03 10.88
CA PRO A 76 -2.28 8.00 12.02
C PRO A 76 -2.77 8.70 13.29
N HIS A 77 -3.88 9.43 13.24
CA HIS A 77 -4.45 10.14 14.39
C HIS A 77 -5.67 9.45 15.00
N GLY A 78 -5.89 8.16 14.67
CA GLY A 78 -7.01 7.38 15.22
C GLY A 78 -8.35 7.62 14.53
N HIS A 79 -8.45 8.60 13.62
CA HIS A 79 -9.66 8.75 12.81
C HIS A 79 -9.80 7.58 11.85
N VAL A 80 -10.97 6.94 11.87
CA VAL A 80 -11.39 5.92 10.93
C VAL A 80 -12.60 6.44 10.16
N MET A 81 -12.53 6.42 8.84
CA MET A 81 -13.54 6.96 7.94
C MET A 81 -13.97 5.91 6.93
N GLY A 82 -15.25 5.93 6.58
CA GLY A 82 -15.84 5.12 5.52
C GLY A 82 -16.14 5.95 4.29
N ALA A 83 -16.02 5.35 3.11
CA ALA A 83 -16.50 5.94 1.86
C ALA A 83 -17.22 4.92 0.98
N ASP A 84 -18.32 5.36 0.36
CA ASP A 84 -18.97 4.71 -0.76
C ASP A 84 -18.26 5.13 -2.06
N VAL A 85 -17.81 4.15 -2.84
CA VAL A 85 -17.04 4.32 -4.07
C VAL A 85 -17.77 3.76 -5.30
N SER A 86 -19.08 3.53 -5.19
CA SER A 86 -19.92 3.05 -6.30
C SER A 86 -20.13 4.10 -7.40
N GLY A 87 -20.11 5.38 -7.04
CA GLY A 87 -20.23 6.50 -7.96
C GLY A 87 -18.87 6.99 -8.50
N GLU A 88 -18.92 7.86 -9.50
CA GLU A 88 -17.72 8.52 -10.05
C GLU A 88 -16.96 9.35 -9.00
N VAL A 89 -17.69 9.89 -8.03
CA VAL A 89 -17.14 10.67 -6.91
C VAL A 89 -17.38 9.90 -5.62
N PRO A 90 -16.32 9.45 -4.93
CA PRO A 90 -16.43 8.81 -3.63
C PRO A 90 -17.10 9.71 -2.60
N LYS A 91 -17.98 9.15 -1.78
CA LYS A 91 -18.73 9.89 -0.76
C LYS A 91 -18.45 9.31 0.62
N ALA A 92 -18.09 10.17 1.57
CA ALA A 92 -17.94 9.74 2.96
C ALA A 92 -19.27 9.19 3.50
N THR A 93 -19.23 8.03 4.15
CA THR A 93 -20.40 7.33 4.68
C THR A 93 -20.44 7.30 6.20
N PHE A 94 -19.28 7.13 6.84
CA PHE A 94 -19.17 7.14 8.30
C PHE A 94 -17.81 7.68 8.75
N GLY A 95 -17.71 8.04 10.02
CA GLY A 95 -16.47 8.44 10.64
C GLY A 95 -16.55 8.34 12.15
N PHE A 96 -15.46 7.88 12.77
CA PHE A 96 -15.31 7.82 14.21
C PHE A 96 -13.83 7.98 14.58
N THR A 97 -13.55 8.22 15.85
CA THR A 97 -12.19 8.43 16.35
C THR A 97 -11.90 7.38 17.41
N LEU A 98 -10.79 6.68 17.24
CA LEU A 98 -10.23 5.76 18.21
C LEU A 98 -9.29 6.50 19.16
N ASP A 99 -9.06 5.92 20.34
CA ASP A 99 -8.10 6.43 21.32
C ASP A 99 -6.65 6.39 20.82
N ALA A 100 -6.37 5.53 19.82
CA ALA A 100 -5.05 5.34 19.22
C ALA A 100 -5.17 5.07 17.72
N ALA A 101 -4.07 5.27 16.98
CA ALA A 101 -4.03 4.99 15.54
C ALA A 101 -4.33 3.52 15.25
N ALA A 102 -5.22 3.24 14.29
CA ALA A 102 -5.36 1.91 13.72
C ALA A 102 -4.27 1.70 12.65
N LEU A 103 -3.38 0.76 12.91
CA LEU A 103 -2.20 0.47 12.08
C LEU A 103 -2.49 -0.61 11.03
N ALA A 104 -3.48 -1.46 11.28
CA ALA A 104 -3.99 -2.42 10.31
C ALA A 104 -5.50 -2.59 10.45
N LEU A 105 -6.15 -2.83 9.32
CA LEU A 105 -7.58 -3.11 9.23
C LEU A 105 -7.80 -4.43 8.49
N THR A 106 -8.79 -5.21 8.94
CA THR A 106 -9.30 -6.35 8.18
C THR A 106 -10.81 -6.48 8.39
N ARG A 107 -11.46 -7.39 7.69
CA ARG A 107 -12.91 -7.61 7.75
C ARG A 107 -13.26 -9.09 7.82
N ASP A 108 -14.51 -9.37 8.12
CA ASP A 108 -15.08 -10.70 7.90
C ASP A 108 -15.48 -10.93 6.43
N VAL A 109 -15.81 -12.17 6.08
CA VAL A 109 -16.12 -12.56 4.68
C VAL A 109 -17.35 -11.82 4.15
N GLU A 110 -18.33 -11.56 4.99
CA GLU A 110 -19.60 -10.91 4.63
C GLU A 110 -19.50 -9.39 4.56
N GLY A 111 -18.43 -8.78 5.10
CA GLY A 111 -18.29 -7.33 5.16
C GLY A 111 -19.13 -6.68 6.26
N GLN A 112 -19.65 -7.48 7.19
CA GLN A 112 -20.48 -7.03 8.31
C GLN A 112 -19.64 -6.76 9.55
N ARG A 113 -18.36 -7.11 9.56
CA ARG A 113 -17.45 -6.79 10.66
C ARG A 113 -16.16 -6.16 10.15
N LEU A 114 -15.71 -5.14 10.87
CA LEU A 114 -14.39 -4.51 10.70
C LEU A 114 -13.56 -4.77 11.94
N PHE A 115 -12.30 -5.10 11.75
CA PHE A 115 -11.35 -5.34 12.84
C PHE A 115 -10.15 -4.42 12.69
N ALA A 116 -9.66 -3.90 13.82
CA ALA A 116 -8.56 -2.94 13.85
C ALA A 116 -7.50 -3.36 14.88
N ALA A 117 -6.23 -3.37 14.46
CA ALA A 117 -5.07 -3.44 15.35
C ALA A 117 -4.51 -2.04 15.56
N THR A 118 -4.26 -1.66 16.82
CA THR A 118 -3.92 -0.28 17.17
C THR A 118 -2.52 -0.10 17.74
N GLU A 119 -2.05 1.15 17.68
CA GLU A 119 -0.76 1.57 18.22
C GLU A 119 -0.63 1.39 19.75
N ASP A 120 -1.74 1.41 20.49
CA ASP A 120 -1.77 1.18 21.95
C ASP A 120 -1.94 -0.30 22.33
N GLY A 121 -1.78 -1.21 21.38
CA GLY A 121 -1.72 -2.65 21.66
C GLY A 121 -3.07 -3.35 21.79
N LYS A 122 -4.14 -2.72 21.27
CA LYS A 122 -5.51 -3.25 21.31
C LYS A 122 -5.94 -3.83 19.96
N LEU A 123 -6.77 -4.87 20.04
CA LEU A 123 -7.54 -5.42 18.93
C LEU A 123 -9.00 -5.07 19.13
N LEU A 124 -9.57 -4.29 18.21
CA LEU A 124 -10.97 -3.85 18.26
C LEU A 124 -11.79 -4.55 17.18
N ALA A 125 -13.02 -4.90 17.52
CA ALA A 125 -14.01 -5.48 16.60
C ALA A 125 -15.24 -4.59 16.54
N PHE A 126 -15.73 -4.35 15.32
CA PHE A 126 -16.91 -3.53 15.06
C PHE A 126 -17.91 -4.28 14.18
N ALA A 127 -19.20 -4.15 14.45
CA ALA A 127 -20.26 -4.53 13.53
C ALA A 127 -20.52 -3.36 12.56
N PHE A 128 -20.73 -3.68 11.29
CA PHE A 128 -21.05 -2.75 10.22
C PHE A 128 -22.47 -3.02 9.70
N GLN A 129 -23.38 -2.09 9.93
CA GLN A 129 -24.76 -2.20 9.47
C GLN A 129 -25.29 -0.84 9.04
N GLY A 130 -25.91 -0.77 7.85
CA GLY A 130 -26.57 0.46 7.37
C GLY A 130 -25.65 1.67 7.25
N GLY A 131 -24.35 1.46 6.99
CA GLY A 131 -23.37 2.55 6.93
C GLY A 131 -22.89 3.03 8.29
N GLN A 132 -23.16 2.31 9.39
CA GLN A 132 -22.71 2.65 10.74
C GLN A 132 -21.86 1.53 11.32
N LEU A 133 -20.90 1.90 12.18
CA LEU A 133 -20.09 0.97 12.96
C LEU A 133 -20.47 1.04 14.44
N SER A 134 -20.58 -0.12 15.08
CA SER A 134 -20.78 -0.25 16.53
C SER A 134 -19.75 -1.19 17.13
N THR A 135 -19.19 -0.83 18.29
CA THR A 135 -18.17 -1.64 18.96
C THR A 135 -18.76 -2.96 19.45
N LEU A 136 -18.17 -4.08 19.04
CA LEU A 136 -18.51 -5.43 19.50
C LEU A 136 -17.60 -5.88 20.65
N ALA A 137 -16.30 -5.67 20.49
CA ALA A 137 -15.30 -6.11 21.47
C ALA A 137 -14.04 -5.25 21.40
N ILE A 138 -13.34 -5.16 22.52
CA ILE A 138 -12.02 -4.56 22.65
C ILE A 138 -11.17 -5.54 23.46
N HIS A 139 -10.06 -5.99 22.88
CA HIS A 139 -9.08 -6.84 23.56
C HIS A 139 -7.78 -6.05 23.73
N THR A 140 -7.38 -5.82 24.98
CA THR A 140 -6.04 -5.30 25.30
C THR A 140 -5.08 -6.49 25.34
N LEU A 141 -4.26 -6.63 24.30
CA LEU A 141 -3.44 -7.84 24.09
C LEU A 141 -1.97 -7.61 24.46
N SER A 142 -1.44 -6.44 24.15
CA SER A 142 -0.04 -6.07 24.31
C SER A 142 0.09 -4.67 24.89
N PRO A 143 1.15 -4.35 25.65
CA PRO A 143 1.52 -2.98 25.97
C PRO A 143 2.25 -2.26 24.82
N ARG A 144 2.48 -2.93 23.68
CA ARG A 144 3.20 -2.40 22.51
C ARG A 144 2.28 -2.38 21.27
N PRO A 145 2.60 -1.57 20.24
CA PRO A 145 1.80 -1.49 19.02
C PRO A 145 1.51 -2.85 18.38
N LEU A 146 0.25 -3.06 17.99
CA LEU A 146 -0.14 -4.15 17.08
C LEU A 146 -0.04 -3.63 15.65
N ARG A 147 0.78 -4.30 14.82
CA ARG A 147 1.07 -3.92 13.43
C ARG A 147 0.22 -4.67 12.41
N ALA A 148 -0.30 -5.84 12.78
CA ALA A 148 -1.00 -6.73 11.88
C ALA A 148 -2.26 -7.30 12.52
N VAL A 149 -3.29 -7.50 11.68
CA VAL A 149 -4.52 -8.20 12.03
C VAL A 149 -4.96 -9.07 10.87
N ALA A 150 -5.44 -10.28 11.17
CA ALA A 150 -6.02 -11.20 10.19
C ALA A 150 -7.27 -11.86 10.77
N PHE A 151 -8.17 -12.31 9.91
CA PHE A 151 -9.39 -13.02 10.26
C PHE A 151 -9.47 -14.35 9.51
N ASP A 152 -9.88 -15.40 10.22
CA ASP A 152 -10.22 -16.70 9.63
C ASP A 152 -11.72 -16.95 9.77
N SER A 153 -12.38 -17.12 8.62
CA SER A 153 -13.81 -17.41 8.55
C SER A 153 -14.16 -18.86 8.87
N ILE A 154 -13.20 -19.79 8.79
CA ILE A 154 -13.48 -21.20 9.07
C ILE A 154 -13.63 -21.40 10.58
N THR A 155 -12.68 -20.87 11.35
CA THR A 155 -12.69 -21.03 12.81
C THR A 155 -13.27 -19.83 13.56
N GLU A 156 -13.68 -18.76 12.88
CA GLU A 156 -14.14 -17.49 13.48
C GLU A 156 -13.10 -16.94 14.47
N THR A 157 -11.83 -16.93 14.05
CA THR A 157 -10.68 -16.53 14.86
C THR A 157 -10.04 -15.26 14.31
N LEU A 158 -9.71 -14.33 15.20
CA LEU A 158 -8.88 -13.17 14.91
C LEU A 158 -7.45 -13.43 15.38
N ALA A 159 -6.49 -13.07 14.54
CA ALA A 159 -5.08 -13.02 14.91
C ALA A 159 -4.60 -11.57 14.89
N ALA A 160 -3.85 -11.16 15.90
CA ALA A 160 -3.18 -9.87 15.93
C ALA A 160 -1.76 -10.00 16.48
N ALA A 161 -0.85 -9.18 15.98
CA ALA A 161 0.56 -9.20 16.37
C ALA A 161 1.22 -7.86 16.09
N GLY A 162 2.41 -7.63 16.66
CA GLY A 162 3.14 -6.38 16.49
C GLY A 162 4.52 -6.40 17.14
N ASP A 163 4.89 -5.29 17.76
CA ASP A 163 6.26 -5.00 18.22
C ASP A 163 6.71 -5.87 19.42
N GLU A 164 5.80 -6.63 20.03
CA GLU A 164 6.13 -7.62 21.08
C GLU A 164 6.66 -8.94 20.50
N GLY A 165 6.45 -9.23 19.21
CA GLY A 165 6.86 -10.51 18.61
C GLY A 165 6.02 -11.69 19.12
N VAL A 166 4.74 -11.45 19.43
CA VAL A 166 3.79 -12.47 19.88
C VAL A 166 2.56 -12.40 18.99
N VAL A 167 2.13 -13.55 18.47
CA VAL A 167 0.84 -13.70 17.80
C VAL A 167 -0.22 -14.03 18.86
N PHE A 168 -1.25 -13.19 18.91
CA PHE A 168 -2.40 -13.36 19.78
C PHE A 168 -3.59 -13.84 18.97
N CYS A 169 -4.28 -14.88 19.43
CA CYS A 169 -5.51 -15.36 18.82
C CYS A 169 -6.69 -15.30 19.80
N VAL A 170 -7.80 -14.72 19.34
CA VAL A 170 -9.07 -14.61 20.05
C VAL A 170 -10.23 -15.00 19.15
N LYS A 171 -11.37 -15.40 19.72
CA LYS A 171 -12.59 -15.65 18.94
C LYS A 171 -13.27 -14.35 18.55
N ALA A 172 -13.66 -14.21 17.29
CA ALA A 172 -14.17 -12.97 16.72
C ALA A 172 -15.51 -12.49 17.33
N GLY A 173 -16.29 -13.41 17.92
CA GLY A 173 -17.56 -13.11 18.57
C GLY A 173 -17.54 -13.12 20.09
N ALA A 174 -16.38 -13.38 20.72
CA ALA A 174 -16.30 -13.50 22.17
C ALA A 174 -15.81 -12.18 22.80
N SER A 175 -16.59 -11.63 23.72
CA SER A 175 -16.10 -10.60 24.64
C SER A 175 -15.46 -11.29 25.85
N GLY A 176 -14.13 -11.30 25.89
CA GLY A 176 -13.35 -11.93 26.95
C GLY A 176 -12.80 -13.31 26.60
N GLY A 177 -12.12 -13.94 27.57
CA GLY A 177 -11.30 -15.13 27.37
C GLY A 177 -9.81 -14.80 27.24
N GLU A 178 -8.96 -15.69 27.75
CA GLU A 178 -7.51 -15.52 27.60
C GLU A 178 -7.11 -15.76 26.14
N PRO A 179 -6.39 -14.81 25.52
CA PRO A 179 -5.90 -15.01 24.15
C PRO A 179 -4.91 -16.17 24.13
N ARG A 180 -4.94 -16.98 23.07
CA ARG A 180 -3.83 -17.89 22.79
C ARG A 180 -2.62 -17.03 22.40
N ARG A 181 -1.51 -17.20 23.11
CA ARG A 181 -0.27 -16.44 22.91
C ARG A 181 0.77 -17.36 22.28
N MET A 182 1.31 -16.96 21.14
CA MET A 182 2.33 -17.71 20.42
C MET A 182 3.52 -16.79 20.14
N PRO A 183 4.59 -16.85 20.94
CA PRO A 183 5.84 -16.15 20.64
C PRO A 183 6.30 -16.50 19.22
N CYS A 184 6.72 -15.48 18.47
CA CYS A 184 6.94 -15.64 17.05
C CYS A 184 8.07 -14.76 16.51
N GLY A 185 9.13 -15.40 15.98
CA GLY A 185 10.27 -14.75 15.36
C GLY A 185 10.94 -13.66 16.21
N GLN A 186 11.75 -12.80 15.58
CA GLN A 186 12.39 -11.65 16.23
C GLN A 186 12.06 -10.34 15.50
N GLY A 187 12.24 -9.21 16.22
CA GLY A 187 12.04 -7.87 15.66
C GLY A 187 10.58 -7.45 15.49
N GLY A 188 9.63 -8.19 16.08
CA GLY A 188 8.19 -7.94 15.94
C GLY A 188 7.57 -8.64 14.73
N VAL A 189 6.24 -8.60 14.63
CA VAL A 189 5.47 -9.19 13.53
C VAL A 189 4.72 -8.09 12.79
N PHE A 190 4.95 -7.96 11.50
CA PHE A 190 4.41 -6.88 10.66
C PHE A 190 3.28 -7.33 9.73
N SER A 191 3.13 -8.63 9.51
CA SER A 191 2.06 -9.17 8.68
C SER A 191 1.63 -10.57 9.14
N LEU A 192 0.36 -10.89 8.91
CA LEU A 192 -0.26 -12.15 9.30
C LEU A 192 -1.14 -12.66 8.16
N ALA A 193 -1.14 -13.98 7.94
CA ALA A 193 -2.08 -14.64 7.04
C ALA A 193 -2.48 -16.00 7.61
N PHE A 194 -3.79 -16.28 7.69
CA PHE A 194 -4.27 -17.63 7.96
C PHE A 194 -4.07 -18.53 6.74
N THR A 195 -3.58 -19.74 6.97
CA THR A 195 -3.33 -20.74 5.91
C THR A 195 -4.58 -21.52 5.51
N GLY A 196 -5.60 -21.55 6.38
CA GLY A 196 -6.83 -22.32 6.23
C GLY A 196 -6.72 -23.77 6.72
N ASP A 197 -5.55 -24.20 7.20
CA ASP A 197 -5.29 -25.56 7.70
C ASP A 197 -4.88 -25.61 9.18
N GLY A 198 -5.29 -24.59 9.94
CA GLY A 198 -4.98 -24.50 11.38
C GLY A 198 -3.64 -23.81 11.69
N ARG A 199 -2.98 -23.20 10.69
CA ARG A 199 -1.75 -22.43 10.87
C ARG A 199 -1.96 -20.94 10.58
N ILE A 200 -1.06 -20.14 11.13
CA ILE A 200 -0.88 -18.72 10.80
C ILE A 200 0.54 -18.54 10.30
N ALA A 201 0.68 -17.94 9.12
CA ALA A 201 1.95 -17.41 8.65
C ALA A 201 2.15 -16.00 9.21
N ALA A 202 3.30 -15.76 9.84
CA ALA A 202 3.71 -14.49 10.42
C ALA A 202 4.96 -13.97 9.72
N GLY A 203 4.92 -12.72 9.27
CA GLY A 203 6.04 -12.02 8.65
C GLY A 203 6.74 -11.17 9.69
N CYS A 204 8.00 -11.48 9.99
CA CYS A 204 8.72 -10.91 11.12
C CYS A 204 9.62 -9.74 10.72
N GLY A 205 10.01 -8.92 11.70
CA GLY A 205 10.91 -7.78 11.54
C GLY A 205 12.34 -8.16 11.18
N ASP A 206 12.76 -9.36 11.57
CA ASP A 206 14.04 -9.97 11.17
C ASP A 206 14.04 -10.51 9.72
N GLY A 207 12.91 -10.42 9.01
CA GLY A 207 12.75 -10.89 7.64
C GLY A 207 12.36 -12.37 7.52
N SER A 208 12.24 -13.08 8.63
CA SER A 208 11.77 -14.46 8.64
C SER A 208 10.26 -14.56 8.42
N ILE A 209 9.84 -15.72 7.90
CA ILE A 209 8.45 -16.11 7.81
C ILE A 209 8.27 -17.32 8.73
N ARG A 210 7.43 -17.17 9.74
CA ARG A 210 7.16 -18.20 10.76
C ARG A 210 5.78 -18.80 10.56
N LEU A 211 5.63 -20.09 10.83
CA LEU A 211 4.36 -20.78 10.87
C LEU A 211 4.01 -21.13 12.31
N CYS A 212 2.93 -20.55 12.82
CA CYS A 212 2.41 -20.80 14.17
C CYS A 212 1.18 -21.70 14.10
N PHE A 213 1.02 -22.60 15.07
CA PHE A 213 -0.08 -23.57 15.11
C PHE A 213 -1.20 -23.13 16.05
N LEU A 214 -2.44 -23.06 15.54
CA LEU A 214 -3.61 -22.61 16.29
C LEU A 214 -4.03 -23.58 17.40
N ASP A 215 -3.67 -24.85 17.26
CA ASP A 215 -3.95 -25.93 18.19
C ASP A 215 -2.66 -26.69 18.53
N GLY A 216 -2.66 -27.38 19.68
CA GLY A 216 -1.48 -28.11 20.16
C GLY A 216 -0.48 -27.24 20.92
N ALA A 217 0.79 -27.66 20.93
CA ALA A 217 1.87 -26.97 21.62
C ALA A 217 2.12 -25.57 21.02
N VAL A 218 2.68 -24.68 21.84
CA VAL A 218 3.05 -23.31 21.42
C VAL A 218 4.42 -23.39 20.74
N ASP A 219 4.44 -23.97 19.55
CA ASP A 219 5.63 -24.08 18.70
C ASP A 219 5.47 -23.21 17.45
N GLU A 220 6.61 -22.85 16.85
CA GLU A 220 6.69 -22.24 15.53
C GLU A 220 7.69 -22.97 14.63
N GLU A 221 7.45 -22.97 13.32
CA GLU A 221 8.43 -23.41 12.33
C GLU A 221 8.95 -22.21 11.53
N ASP A 222 10.28 -22.14 11.34
CA ASP A 222 10.88 -21.21 10.38
C ASP A 222 10.64 -21.70 8.94
N ARG A 223 9.70 -21.07 8.24
CA ARG A 223 9.44 -21.38 6.83
C ARG A 223 10.54 -20.83 5.94
N SER A 224 11.11 -19.68 6.27
CA SER A 224 12.09 -18.99 5.43
C SER A 224 13.47 -19.64 5.42
N GLY A 225 13.97 -20.10 6.57
CA GLY A 225 15.34 -20.59 6.72
C GLY A 225 16.37 -19.63 6.11
N ASP A 226 17.28 -20.16 5.29
CA ASP A 226 18.34 -19.38 4.61
C ASP A 226 17.82 -18.40 3.54
N ASP A 227 16.54 -18.50 3.15
CA ASP A 227 15.94 -17.67 2.10
C ASP A 227 15.12 -16.48 2.67
N ALA A 228 15.31 -16.14 3.95
CA ALA A 228 14.67 -15.00 4.62
C ALA A 228 14.93 -13.65 3.91
N HIS A 229 13.99 -12.71 4.09
CA HIS A 229 14.15 -11.35 3.59
C HIS A 229 15.27 -10.62 4.32
N ARG A 230 15.90 -9.64 3.67
CA ARG A 230 16.95 -8.79 4.28
C ARG A 230 16.37 -7.58 5.02
N GLY A 231 15.21 -7.77 5.65
CA GLY A 231 14.45 -6.73 6.33
C GLY A 231 13.01 -7.21 6.60
N ALA A 232 12.24 -6.39 7.30
CA ALA A 232 10.90 -6.73 7.76
C ALA A 232 9.98 -7.21 6.62
N VAL A 233 9.15 -8.23 6.91
CA VAL A 233 8.11 -8.72 5.99
C VAL A 233 6.83 -7.92 6.21
N HIS A 234 6.60 -6.89 5.39
CA HIS A 234 5.49 -5.96 5.53
C HIS A 234 4.13 -6.50 5.08
N ALA A 235 4.10 -7.50 4.21
CA ALA A 235 2.84 -8.14 3.82
C ALA A 235 3.02 -9.62 3.53
N LEU A 236 2.01 -10.39 3.91
CA LEU A 236 1.82 -11.78 3.57
C LEU A 236 0.48 -11.94 2.87
N VAL A 237 0.50 -12.58 1.70
CA VAL A 237 -0.70 -12.81 0.90
C VAL A 237 -0.76 -14.28 0.52
N LEU A 238 -1.80 -14.97 0.98
CA LEU A 238 -2.03 -16.35 0.58
C LEU A 238 -2.84 -16.37 -0.72
N GLY A 239 -2.29 -17.01 -1.75
CA GLY A 239 -2.97 -17.19 -3.03
C GLY A 239 -4.21 -18.07 -2.92
N PRO A 240 -5.05 -18.06 -3.97
CA PRO A 240 -6.27 -18.86 -3.99
C PRO A 240 -5.94 -20.35 -3.97
N GLU A 241 -6.89 -21.15 -3.49
CA GLU A 241 -6.88 -22.58 -3.76
C GLU A 241 -7.29 -22.81 -5.21
N LEU A 242 -6.40 -23.43 -5.98
CA LEU A 242 -6.65 -23.74 -7.39
C LEU A 242 -6.74 -25.25 -7.56
N LEU A 243 -7.57 -25.70 -8.49
CA LEU A 243 -7.73 -27.13 -8.77
C LEU A 243 -6.94 -27.54 -10.02
N ASP A 244 -6.55 -28.81 -10.09
CA ASP A 244 -6.04 -29.42 -11.32
C ASP A 244 -7.18 -29.92 -12.23
N GLU A 245 -6.83 -30.46 -13.40
CA GLU A 245 -7.81 -30.99 -14.37
C GLU A 245 -8.65 -32.16 -13.80
N ALA A 246 -8.16 -32.82 -12.74
CA ALA A 246 -8.86 -33.89 -12.04
C ALA A 246 -9.66 -33.38 -10.83
N GLY A 247 -9.76 -32.06 -10.63
CA GLY A 247 -10.47 -31.45 -9.50
C GLY A 247 -9.75 -31.52 -8.16
N ARG A 248 -8.44 -31.83 -8.15
CA ARG A 248 -7.65 -31.93 -6.91
C ARG A 248 -7.01 -30.58 -6.57
N PRO A 249 -6.97 -30.19 -5.28
CA PRO A 249 -6.27 -28.98 -4.85
C PRO A 249 -4.80 -28.99 -5.26
N ARG A 250 -4.33 -27.88 -5.82
CA ARG A 250 -2.93 -27.61 -6.12
C ARG A 250 -2.23 -27.04 -4.87
N PRO A 251 -0.92 -27.22 -4.75
CA PRO A 251 -0.15 -26.59 -3.68
C PRO A 251 -0.35 -25.06 -3.67
N ARG A 252 -0.84 -24.52 -2.55
CA ARG A 252 -1.09 -23.09 -2.39
C ARG A 252 0.23 -22.32 -2.28
N ARG A 253 0.21 -21.10 -2.80
CA ARG A 253 1.36 -20.20 -2.73
C ARG A 253 1.14 -19.11 -1.69
N LEU A 254 2.13 -18.88 -0.86
CA LEU A 254 2.25 -17.70 -0.03
C LEU A 254 3.13 -16.68 -0.76
N PHE A 255 2.78 -15.42 -0.71
CA PHE A 255 3.61 -14.32 -1.20
C PHE A 255 4.01 -13.45 -0.02
N SER A 256 5.28 -13.08 0.05
CA SER A 256 5.81 -12.16 1.06
C SER A 256 6.44 -10.95 0.40
N ALA A 257 6.10 -9.76 0.89
CA ALA A 257 6.67 -8.50 0.44
C ALA A 257 7.59 -7.94 1.53
N GLY A 258 8.87 -7.81 1.22
CA GLY A 258 9.91 -7.42 2.16
C GLY A 258 10.35 -5.96 2.06
N ALA A 259 10.92 -5.45 3.15
CA ALA A 259 11.62 -4.17 3.18
C ALA A 259 12.92 -4.16 2.37
N ASP A 260 13.31 -5.30 1.79
CA ASP A 260 14.43 -5.44 0.87
C ASP A 260 14.06 -5.19 -0.61
N GLY A 261 12.82 -4.75 -0.87
CA GLY A 261 12.34 -4.45 -2.23
C GLY A 261 11.97 -5.68 -3.05
N THR A 262 11.90 -6.87 -2.42
CA THR A 262 11.62 -8.13 -3.11
C THR A 262 10.28 -8.72 -2.72
N LEU A 263 9.57 -9.27 -3.72
CA LEU A 263 8.43 -10.14 -3.52
C LEU A 263 8.90 -11.60 -3.66
N ALA A 264 8.70 -12.42 -2.64
CA ALA A 264 9.02 -13.84 -2.68
C ALA A 264 7.73 -14.68 -2.79
N SER A 265 7.75 -15.70 -3.66
CA SER A 265 6.67 -16.68 -3.82
C SER A 265 7.10 -18.04 -3.29
N TRP A 266 6.39 -18.51 -2.28
CA TRP A 266 6.64 -19.73 -1.53
C TRP A 266 5.54 -20.74 -1.83
N PHE A 267 5.88 -22.03 -1.84
CA PHE A 267 4.86 -23.03 -1.53
C PHE A 267 4.71 -23.05 -0.01
N ILE A 268 3.48 -22.87 0.48
CA ILE A 268 3.21 -22.85 1.93
C ILE A 268 3.66 -24.18 2.54
N ASP A 269 3.38 -25.27 1.83
CA ASP A 269 3.79 -26.62 2.18
C ASP A 269 5.08 -27.02 1.46
N GLY A 270 5.98 -27.60 2.24
CA GLY A 270 7.28 -28.09 1.78
C GLY A 270 8.39 -27.05 1.86
N ARG A 271 9.62 -27.53 1.70
CA ARG A 271 10.86 -26.74 1.87
C ARG A 271 11.49 -26.28 0.57
N ARG A 272 10.68 -26.13 -0.48
CA ARG A 272 11.18 -25.63 -1.76
C ARG A 272 11.59 -24.17 -1.59
N LYS A 273 12.75 -23.82 -2.14
CA LYS A 273 13.25 -22.44 -2.22
C LYS A 273 12.22 -21.52 -2.89
N PRO A 274 12.02 -20.30 -2.38
CA PRO A 274 11.09 -19.36 -2.97
C PRO A 274 11.58 -18.87 -4.34
N LYS A 275 10.64 -18.41 -5.17
CA LYS A 275 10.97 -17.55 -6.32
C LYS A 275 11.00 -16.11 -5.82
N GLN A 276 12.18 -15.49 -5.77
CA GLN A 276 12.34 -14.06 -5.46
C GLN A 276 12.19 -13.22 -6.73
N ILE A 277 11.50 -12.08 -6.60
CA ILE A 277 11.21 -11.15 -7.67
C ILE A 277 11.59 -9.75 -7.18
N ALA A 278 12.63 -9.18 -7.76
CA ALA A 278 13.02 -7.80 -7.47
C ALA A 278 12.08 -6.84 -8.21
N LEU A 279 11.46 -5.90 -7.49
CA LEU A 279 10.50 -4.95 -8.06
C LEU A 279 11.10 -3.57 -8.34
N GLY A 280 12.43 -3.43 -8.23
CA GLY A 280 13.13 -2.17 -8.52
C GLY A 280 12.82 -1.03 -7.52
N SER A 281 12.21 -1.37 -6.38
CA SER A 281 11.92 -0.47 -5.26
C SER A 281 12.90 -0.70 -4.11
N THR A 282 13.04 0.28 -3.24
CA THR A 282 13.84 0.19 -2.02
C THR A 282 13.11 -0.55 -0.89
N MET A 283 11.77 -0.46 -0.84
CA MET A 283 10.96 -1.04 0.23
C MET A 283 9.52 -1.28 -0.24
N LEU A 284 9.04 -2.51 -0.09
CA LEU A 284 7.64 -2.85 -0.32
C LEU A 284 6.85 -2.57 0.96
N SER A 285 5.79 -1.76 0.88
CA SER A 285 5.02 -1.31 2.04
C SER A 285 3.77 -2.14 2.31
N GLY A 286 3.27 -2.85 1.30
CA GLY A 286 2.04 -3.63 1.40
C GLY A 286 1.81 -4.50 0.17
N ALA A 287 1.00 -5.54 0.32
CA ALA A 287 0.59 -6.40 -0.78
C ALA A 287 -0.82 -6.95 -0.55
N ILE A 288 -1.55 -7.16 -1.64
CA ILE A 288 -2.89 -7.76 -1.65
C ILE A 288 -3.00 -8.78 -2.77
N TRP A 289 -3.91 -9.74 -2.59
CA TRP A 289 -4.42 -10.53 -3.70
C TRP A 289 -5.62 -9.82 -4.32
N VAL A 290 -5.62 -9.75 -5.64
CA VAL A 290 -6.72 -9.21 -6.43
C VAL A 290 -7.36 -10.39 -7.16
N ALA A 291 -8.59 -10.69 -6.78
CA ALA A 291 -9.33 -11.82 -7.33
C ALA A 291 -9.47 -11.68 -8.86
N PRO A 292 -9.40 -12.80 -9.61
CA PRO A 292 -9.73 -12.77 -11.02
C PRO A 292 -11.20 -12.39 -11.19
N GLY A 293 -11.53 -11.56 -12.18
CA GLY A 293 -12.92 -11.24 -12.48
C GLY A 293 -13.70 -12.51 -12.86
N GLY A 294 -15.00 -12.57 -12.59
CA GLY A 294 -15.82 -13.80 -12.74
C GLY A 294 -15.91 -14.43 -14.15
N ARG A 295 -15.30 -13.83 -15.17
CA ARG A 295 -15.14 -14.39 -16.53
C ARG A 295 -13.67 -14.52 -16.95
N ALA A 296 -12.76 -14.61 -15.97
CA ALA A 296 -11.35 -14.84 -16.21
C ALA A 296 -11.15 -16.17 -16.92
N LYS A 297 -10.20 -16.19 -17.85
CA LYS A 297 -9.78 -17.43 -18.51
C LYS A 297 -9.02 -18.31 -17.51
N PRO A 298 -8.92 -19.64 -17.75
CA PRO A 298 -8.11 -20.52 -16.92
C PRO A 298 -6.70 -19.99 -16.68
N GLU A 299 -6.03 -19.46 -17.72
CA GLU A 299 -4.70 -18.85 -17.62
C GLU A 299 -4.59 -17.67 -16.63
N GLU A 300 -5.71 -17.04 -16.27
CA GLU A 300 -5.82 -15.91 -15.33
C GLU A 300 -6.40 -16.34 -13.96
N ALA A 301 -6.65 -17.63 -13.74
CA ALA A 301 -7.35 -18.13 -12.55
C ALA A 301 -6.63 -17.82 -11.22
N GLY A 302 -5.31 -17.63 -11.25
CA GLY A 302 -4.54 -17.20 -10.07
C GLY A 302 -4.84 -15.76 -9.64
N GLY A 303 -5.48 -14.94 -10.49
CA GLY A 303 -5.71 -13.53 -10.22
C GLY A 303 -4.42 -12.72 -10.34
N ARG A 304 -4.23 -11.77 -9.42
CA ARG A 304 -3.05 -10.87 -9.41
C ARG A 304 -2.57 -10.61 -8.00
N ILE A 305 -1.30 -10.25 -7.88
CA ILE A 305 -0.73 -9.67 -6.66
C ILE A 305 -0.45 -8.20 -6.95
N ALA A 306 -1.04 -7.32 -6.17
CA ALA A 306 -0.75 -5.89 -6.22
C ALA A 306 0.08 -5.49 -5.00
N VAL A 307 1.14 -4.74 -5.22
CA VAL A 307 2.15 -4.37 -4.24
C VAL A 307 2.31 -2.86 -4.23
N SER A 308 2.20 -2.25 -3.06
CA SER A 308 2.51 -0.84 -2.84
C SER A 308 3.96 -0.67 -2.35
N THR A 309 4.54 0.48 -2.66
CA THR A 309 5.94 0.77 -2.34
C THR A 309 6.10 2.18 -1.79
N ASP A 310 7.12 2.37 -0.95
CA ASP A 310 7.41 3.68 -0.35
C ASP A 310 8.02 4.67 -1.38
N ASP A 311 8.52 4.19 -2.52
CA ASP A 311 8.95 5.01 -3.65
C ASP A 311 7.83 5.35 -4.65
N ARG A 312 6.57 5.32 -4.18
CA ARG A 312 5.38 5.81 -4.89
C ARG A 312 4.97 4.95 -6.10
N ARG A 313 5.25 3.65 -6.10
CA ARG A 313 4.86 2.73 -7.18
C ARG A 313 3.83 1.71 -6.71
N LEU A 314 2.86 1.46 -7.57
CA LEU A 314 1.96 0.31 -7.49
C LEU A 314 2.42 -0.71 -8.53
N VAL A 315 2.88 -1.88 -8.09
CA VAL A 315 3.34 -2.95 -8.97
C VAL A 315 2.33 -4.09 -8.94
N VAL A 316 1.87 -4.53 -10.11
CA VAL A 316 0.86 -5.58 -10.24
C VAL A 316 1.42 -6.73 -11.06
N ILE A 317 1.38 -7.93 -10.50
CA ILE A 317 1.90 -9.15 -11.11
C ILE A 317 0.73 -10.09 -11.39
N THR A 318 0.61 -10.55 -12.62
CA THR A 318 -0.39 -11.58 -12.98
C THR A 318 0.01 -12.94 -12.44
N LEU A 319 -0.98 -13.73 -12.03
CA LEU A 319 -0.77 -15.09 -11.55
C LEU A 319 -1.42 -16.09 -12.53
N GLY A 320 -0.63 -17.08 -12.94
CA GLY A 320 -1.09 -18.14 -13.84
C GLY A 320 -1.99 -19.19 -13.18
N GLU A 321 -2.31 -20.25 -13.93
CA GLU A 321 -3.12 -21.41 -13.50
C GLU A 321 -2.60 -22.15 -12.27
N LYS A 322 -1.31 -22.02 -11.95
CA LYS A 322 -0.68 -22.64 -10.76
C LYS A 322 -0.23 -21.57 -9.77
N SER A 323 -0.87 -20.39 -9.85
CA SER A 323 -0.53 -19.18 -9.08
C SER A 323 0.92 -18.73 -9.24
N GLU A 324 1.60 -19.10 -10.32
CA GLU A 324 2.97 -18.68 -10.59
C GLU A 324 3.01 -17.22 -11.05
N PRO A 325 4.00 -16.43 -10.58
CA PRO A 325 4.19 -15.05 -11.05
C PRO A 325 4.53 -14.95 -12.54
N GLY A 326 3.72 -14.17 -13.26
CA GLY A 326 3.81 -13.89 -14.69
C GLY A 326 4.18 -12.44 -15.02
N GLU A 327 3.38 -11.79 -15.85
CA GLU A 327 3.62 -10.42 -16.33
C GLU A 327 3.59 -9.43 -15.17
N THR A 328 4.53 -8.49 -15.18
CA THR A 328 4.60 -7.38 -14.22
C THR A 328 4.27 -6.06 -14.91
N ILE A 329 3.27 -5.38 -14.35
CA ILE A 329 2.79 -4.06 -14.76
C ILE A 329 3.11 -3.09 -13.63
N GLU A 330 3.73 -1.96 -13.94
CA GLU A 330 4.08 -0.93 -12.99
C GLU A 330 3.22 0.31 -13.23
N VAL A 331 2.65 0.85 -12.16
CA VAL A 331 1.99 2.15 -12.14
C VAL A 331 2.89 3.12 -11.39
N GLY A 332 3.55 4.00 -12.14
CA GLY A 332 4.41 5.06 -11.63
C GLY A 332 3.61 6.18 -10.97
N SER A 333 4.30 7.09 -10.29
CA SER A 333 3.68 8.26 -9.65
C SER A 333 3.35 9.39 -10.64
N ALA A 334 2.57 10.36 -10.20
CA ALA A 334 2.34 11.58 -10.95
C ALA A 334 3.64 12.36 -11.22
N PHE A 335 4.68 12.27 -10.37
CA PHE A 335 5.99 12.86 -10.66
C PHE A 335 6.67 12.22 -11.86
N GLU A 336 6.55 10.90 -12.04
CA GLU A 336 7.05 10.21 -13.24
C GLU A 336 6.27 10.65 -14.48
N GLY A 337 4.96 10.86 -14.35
CA GLY A 337 4.11 11.42 -15.40
C GLY A 337 4.53 12.83 -15.81
N LEU A 338 4.78 13.70 -14.83
CA LEU A 338 5.29 15.06 -15.07
C LEU A 338 6.69 15.05 -15.71
N ALA A 339 7.57 14.14 -15.27
CA ALA A 339 8.89 13.95 -15.87
C ALA A 339 8.80 13.55 -17.35
N ALA A 340 7.87 12.65 -17.68
CA ALA A 340 7.60 12.25 -19.05
C ALA A 340 7.01 13.40 -19.88
N MET A 341 6.10 14.20 -19.30
CA MET A 341 5.56 15.39 -19.95
C MET A 341 6.64 16.45 -20.24
N LEU A 342 7.63 16.62 -19.36
CA LEU A 342 8.79 17.50 -19.61
C LEU A 342 9.69 17.01 -20.76
N GLN A 343 9.55 15.78 -21.23
CA GLN A 343 10.24 15.28 -22.42
C GLN A 343 9.39 15.41 -23.70
N ALA A 344 8.17 15.94 -23.59
CA ALA A 344 7.27 16.06 -24.73
C ALA A 344 7.81 17.02 -25.80
N ARG A 345 7.58 16.68 -27.07
CA ARG A 345 8.00 17.51 -28.22
C ARG A 345 7.38 18.90 -28.18
N ALA A 346 6.11 19.01 -27.77
CA ALA A 346 5.37 20.26 -27.72
C ALA A 346 5.74 21.08 -26.47
N PRO A 347 6.21 22.33 -26.60
CA PRO A 347 6.52 23.20 -25.46
C PRO A 347 5.32 23.42 -24.52
N GLN A 348 4.10 23.47 -25.07
CA GLN A 348 2.88 23.64 -24.27
C GLN A 348 2.67 22.51 -23.24
N ALA A 349 2.98 21.26 -23.60
CA ALA A 349 2.88 20.13 -22.68
C ALA A 349 3.94 20.22 -21.57
N ARG A 350 5.13 20.73 -21.89
CA ARG A 350 6.20 20.96 -20.91
C ARG A 350 5.85 22.11 -19.96
N LEU A 351 5.22 23.18 -20.45
CA LEU A 351 4.68 24.26 -19.62
C LEU A 351 3.64 23.74 -18.63
N GLN A 352 2.68 22.92 -19.09
CA GLN A 352 1.69 22.30 -18.21
C GLN A 352 2.35 21.44 -17.12
N ALA A 353 3.43 20.72 -17.46
CA ALA A 353 4.18 19.95 -16.48
C ALA A 353 4.88 20.84 -15.43
N VAL A 354 5.48 21.96 -15.86
CA VAL A 354 6.05 22.97 -14.96
C VAL A 354 4.99 23.55 -14.03
N GLU A 355 3.81 23.91 -14.55
CA GLU A 355 2.71 24.45 -13.75
C GLU A 355 2.18 23.45 -12.72
N ALA A 356 2.00 22.18 -13.12
CA ALA A 356 1.59 21.13 -12.21
C ALA A 356 2.64 20.83 -11.14
N ALA A 357 3.93 20.81 -11.49
CA ALA A 357 5.03 20.66 -10.54
C ALA A 357 5.12 21.85 -9.58
N ALA A 358 4.82 23.08 -10.03
CA ALA A 358 4.81 24.27 -9.19
C ALA A 358 3.84 24.15 -8.01
N GLN A 359 2.70 23.47 -8.20
CA GLN A 359 1.69 23.24 -7.17
C GLN A 359 2.08 22.21 -6.10
N GLN A 360 3.16 21.47 -6.33
CA GLN A 360 3.63 20.41 -5.41
C GLN A 360 4.78 20.91 -4.54
N ARG A 361 4.79 20.50 -3.26
CA ARG A 361 5.79 20.94 -2.28
C ARG A 361 6.96 19.96 -2.13
N GLU A 362 6.83 18.77 -2.70
CA GLU A 362 7.82 17.70 -2.66
C GLU A 362 9.14 18.10 -3.32
N ASP A 363 10.20 17.44 -2.88
CA ASP A 363 11.53 17.67 -3.40
C ASP A 363 11.63 17.24 -4.87
N GLU A 364 10.89 16.20 -5.27
CA GLU A 364 10.80 15.73 -6.65
C GLU A 364 10.23 16.81 -7.58
N ALA A 365 9.24 17.58 -7.14
CA ALA A 365 8.74 18.71 -7.92
C ALA A 365 9.80 19.81 -8.08
N ARG A 366 10.57 20.09 -7.02
CA ARG A 366 11.71 21.01 -7.11
C ARG A 366 12.71 20.53 -8.16
N GLU A 367 13.08 19.26 -8.15
CA GLU A 367 14.05 18.69 -9.09
C GLU A 367 13.55 18.75 -10.55
N LEU A 368 12.26 18.52 -10.78
CA LEU A 368 11.65 18.67 -12.11
C LEU A 368 11.72 20.11 -12.60
N LEU A 369 11.44 21.08 -11.73
CA LEU A 369 11.51 22.51 -12.06
C LEU A 369 12.96 22.98 -12.31
N GLU A 370 13.92 22.53 -11.49
CA GLU A 370 15.34 22.82 -11.71
C GLU A 370 15.84 22.24 -13.04
N ARG A 371 15.40 21.01 -13.37
CA ARG A 371 15.70 20.39 -14.67
C ARG A 371 15.13 21.19 -15.82
N ALA A 372 13.86 21.59 -15.74
CA ALA A 372 13.22 22.41 -16.76
C ALA A 372 13.95 23.75 -16.93
N LEU A 373 14.29 24.42 -15.83
CA LEU A 373 15.05 25.68 -15.86
C LEU A 373 16.44 25.53 -16.50
N GLY A 374 17.15 24.44 -16.23
CA GLY A 374 18.52 24.25 -16.70
C GLY A 374 18.65 23.67 -18.11
N GLN A 375 17.67 22.89 -18.56
CA GLN A 375 17.85 21.99 -19.71
C GLN A 375 16.80 22.16 -20.82
N ASP A 376 15.69 22.88 -20.58
CA ASP A 376 14.65 23.00 -21.61
C ASP A 376 15.12 23.85 -22.78
N GLY A 377 14.88 23.39 -24.01
CA GLY A 377 15.22 24.14 -25.23
C GLY A 377 14.39 25.42 -25.42
N ALA A 378 13.16 25.44 -24.92
CA ALA A 378 12.23 26.55 -25.05
C ALA A 378 12.39 27.56 -23.90
N PRO A 379 12.74 28.83 -24.18
CA PRO A 379 12.99 29.81 -23.13
C PRO A 379 11.75 30.16 -22.30
N GLU A 380 10.55 30.08 -22.86
CA GLU A 380 9.29 30.25 -22.15
C GLU A 380 9.11 29.21 -21.03
N VAL A 381 9.52 27.95 -21.26
CA VAL A 381 9.47 26.90 -20.24
C VAL A 381 10.49 27.19 -19.13
N ARG A 382 11.71 27.58 -19.50
CA ARG A 382 12.77 27.94 -18.53
C ARG A 382 12.36 29.14 -17.67
N GLN A 383 11.79 30.17 -18.28
CA GLN A 383 11.28 31.33 -17.57
C GLN A 383 10.21 30.92 -16.55
N LYS A 384 9.20 30.16 -16.99
CA LYS A 384 8.12 29.69 -16.10
C LYS A 384 8.64 28.84 -14.95
N ALA A 385 9.65 28.00 -15.20
CA ALA A 385 10.30 27.21 -14.17
C ALA A 385 11.04 28.10 -13.14
N ALA A 386 11.72 29.16 -13.59
CA ALA A 386 12.38 30.12 -12.68
C ALA A 386 11.36 30.82 -11.77
N GLU A 387 10.25 31.30 -12.35
CA GLU A 387 9.13 31.93 -11.62
C GLU A 387 8.57 30.96 -10.56
N ALA A 388 8.24 29.73 -10.95
CA ALA A 388 7.71 28.71 -10.05
C ALA A 388 8.66 28.33 -8.89
N LEU A 389 9.97 28.34 -9.13
CA LEU A 389 10.98 28.11 -8.08
C LEU A 389 11.03 29.25 -7.07
N GLY A 390 10.87 30.50 -7.53
CA GLY A 390 10.80 31.70 -6.70
C GLY A 390 9.54 31.73 -5.84
N GLU A 391 8.36 31.57 -6.45
CA GLU A 391 7.06 31.56 -5.76
C GLU A 391 6.97 30.47 -4.68
N GLY A 392 7.54 29.29 -4.95
CA GLY A 392 7.59 28.19 -3.99
C GLY A 392 8.58 28.40 -2.83
N LEU A 393 9.30 29.53 -2.80
CA LEU A 393 10.35 29.86 -1.81
C LEU A 393 11.37 28.72 -1.62
N ARG A 394 11.68 28.00 -2.69
CA ARG A 394 12.51 26.79 -2.66
C ARG A 394 13.98 27.16 -2.46
N ARG A 395 14.40 27.40 -1.22
CA ARG A 395 15.76 27.84 -0.87
C ARG A 395 16.87 26.95 -1.45
N ARG A 396 16.61 25.64 -1.56
CA ARG A 396 17.54 24.66 -2.16
C ARG A 396 17.79 24.89 -3.65
N SER A 397 16.91 25.62 -4.34
CA SER A 397 17.03 25.94 -5.78
C SER A 397 17.84 27.20 -6.08
N ARG A 398 18.33 27.92 -5.06
CA ARG A 398 19.19 29.10 -5.24
C ARG A 398 20.40 28.85 -6.15
N PRO A 399 21.12 27.70 -6.10
CA PRO A 399 22.19 27.42 -7.05
C PRO A 399 21.72 27.37 -8.51
N ALA A 400 20.59 26.71 -8.79
CA ALA A 400 20.02 26.63 -10.13
C ALA A 400 19.56 28.01 -10.63
N LEU A 401 18.90 28.80 -9.78
CA LEU A 401 18.48 30.16 -10.10
C LEU A 401 19.69 31.09 -10.38
N ARG A 402 20.79 30.97 -9.62
CA ARG A 402 22.02 31.73 -9.88
C ARG A 402 22.65 31.35 -11.22
N ALA A 403 22.65 30.08 -11.58
CA ALA A 403 23.12 29.65 -12.90
C ALA A 403 22.28 30.26 -14.03
N ALA A 404 20.95 30.34 -13.84
CA ALA A 404 20.03 30.92 -14.80
C ALA A 404 20.18 32.44 -15.02
N LEU A 405 20.91 33.16 -14.15
CA LEU A 405 21.29 34.56 -14.41
C LEU A 405 22.21 34.71 -15.63
N SER A 406 22.82 33.62 -16.10
CA SER A 406 23.63 33.59 -17.32
C SER A 406 22.86 33.03 -18.53
N ASP A 407 21.54 32.85 -18.44
CA ASP A 407 20.72 32.33 -19.56
C ASP A 407 20.84 33.24 -20.80
N PRO A 408 20.93 32.69 -22.02
CA PRO A 408 21.01 33.49 -23.25
C PRO A 408 19.80 34.42 -23.45
N LYS A 409 18.63 34.10 -22.89
CA LYS A 409 17.39 34.86 -23.08
C LYS A 409 17.11 35.78 -21.90
N ALA A 410 16.90 37.06 -22.21
CA ALA A 410 16.68 38.10 -21.20
C ALA A 410 15.48 37.84 -20.27
N PRO A 411 14.32 37.33 -20.73
CA PRO A 411 13.19 37.04 -19.85
C PRO A 411 13.51 35.99 -18.77
N VAL A 412 14.30 34.97 -19.11
CA VAL A 412 14.71 33.92 -18.16
C VAL A 412 15.63 34.50 -17.08
N ARG A 413 16.60 35.34 -17.46
CA ARG A 413 17.48 36.03 -16.50
C ARG A 413 16.70 36.93 -15.55
N ALA A 414 15.72 37.66 -16.07
CA ALA A 414 14.87 38.55 -15.27
C ALA A 414 14.04 37.76 -14.25
N ALA A 415 13.42 36.64 -14.67
CA ALA A 415 12.68 35.76 -13.78
C ALA A 415 13.59 35.13 -12.71
N ALA A 416 14.79 34.67 -13.09
CA ALA A 416 15.76 34.12 -12.15
C ALA A 416 16.23 35.15 -11.11
N LEU A 417 16.44 36.41 -11.52
CA LEU A 417 16.78 37.49 -10.62
C LEU A 417 15.64 37.78 -9.63
N ALA A 418 14.41 37.90 -10.13
CA ALA A 418 13.22 38.12 -9.32
C ALA A 418 12.97 36.99 -8.31
N ALA A 419 13.27 35.73 -8.69
CA ALA A 419 13.15 34.58 -7.80
C ALA A 419 14.25 34.52 -6.70
N LEU A 420 15.34 35.27 -6.86
CA LEU A 420 16.44 35.34 -5.89
C LEU A 420 16.31 36.49 -4.90
N THR A 421 15.57 37.54 -5.26
CA THR A 421 15.22 38.69 -4.42
C THR A 421 14.02 38.38 -3.55
#